data_AF-A0A858BS76-F1
#
_entry.id   AF-A0A858BS76-F1
#
_cell.length_a   1.000
_cell.length_b   1.000
_cell.length_c   1.000
_cell.angle_alpha   90.00
_cell.angle_beta   90.00
_cell.angle_gamma   90.00
#
_symmetry.space_group_name_H-M   'P 1'
#
loop_
_entity.id
_entity.type
_entity.pdbx_description
1 polymer ?
#
loop_
_entity_poly.entity_id
_entity_poly.type
_entity_poly.pdbx_seq_one_letter_code
_entity_poly.pdbx_strand_id
1 'polypeptide(L)'
;MGRLVVLGGGGNSIHLRDSQVGKTLVINDTQNKVRVVVEGSSKVSDVLLKSGAILQNTGEAKAIGGLTVQGSGTGPLVQFEGNFGDITVQGSNPNVRLSSGTIQNLIVDKSTQQSSILLSNGTSVVALQANAPATITGTGVISRAVIQSNGVVSSISPSNVTLGNNTTMKVGEKVVSNSSGSTGTSGSSGGSGSSGSSGGSGSSGGSNNSGGSTPNPSTPSYLKSWAVSFVGPVEYVSVVFETGTIADYKFAIDGTDVTNEFTPVTTEGTVVKYELKAGQAKLVITNKSDNTTATLALR
;
A
#
# COMPACT_ATOMS: atom_id res chain seq x y z
N MET A 1 -11.30 -31.82 26.10
CA MET A 1 -11.10 -30.41 25.72
C MET A 1 -12.37 -29.85 25.08
N GLY A 2 -12.79 -28.65 25.47
CA GLY A 2 -14.09 -28.06 25.15
C GLY A 2 -14.04 -26.82 24.25
N ARG A 3 -15.22 -26.39 23.79
CA ARG A 3 -15.43 -25.12 23.08
C ARG A 3 -15.60 -24.00 24.12
N LEU A 4 -14.94 -22.86 23.91
CA LEU A 4 -15.15 -21.65 24.70
C LEU A 4 -15.94 -20.65 23.87
N VAL A 5 -16.97 -20.04 24.44
CA VAL A 5 -17.78 -19.02 23.77
C VAL A 5 -17.74 -17.73 24.58
N VAL A 6 -17.35 -16.65 23.93
CA VAL A 6 -17.25 -15.31 24.48
C VAL A 6 -18.36 -14.46 23.87
N LEU A 7 -19.30 -14.05 24.71
CA LEU A 7 -20.47 -13.23 24.34
C LEU A 7 -20.45 -11.85 25.03
N GLY A 8 -19.37 -11.53 25.75
CA GLY A 8 -19.29 -10.39 26.65
C GLY A 8 -17.90 -10.20 27.23
N GLY A 9 -17.68 -9.06 27.89
CA GLY A 9 -16.51 -8.80 28.72
C GLY A 9 -16.01 -7.37 28.61
N GLY A 10 -16.09 -6.75 27.43
CA GLY A 10 -15.51 -5.42 27.21
C GLY A 10 -13.99 -5.43 26.99
N GLY A 11 -13.40 -4.24 26.94
CA GLY A 11 -12.05 -4.02 26.40
C GLY A 11 -10.87 -4.55 27.23
N ASN A 12 -11.08 -5.07 28.44
CA ASN A 12 -10.02 -5.60 29.31
C ASN A 12 -10.32 -7.05 29.77
N SER A 13 -11.16 -7.74 29.01
CA SER A 13 -12.02 -8.83 29.47
C SER A 13 -11.33 -10.10 29.96
N ILE A 14 -10.64 -10.74 29.02
CA ILE A 14 -10.50 -12.19 29.05
C ILE A 14 -9.04 -12.54 28.88
N HIS A 15 -8.49 -13.18 29.89
CA HIS A 15 -7.11 -13.65 29.92
C HIS A 15 -7.11 -15.17 29.98
N LEU A 16 -6.54 -15.80 28.95
CA LEU A 16 -6.24 -17.23 28.95
C LEU A 16 -4.78 -17.38 29.37
N ARG A 17 -4.60 -17.76 30.64
CA ARG A 17 -3.29 -17.99 31.29
C ARG A 17 -3.10 -19.47 31.54
N ASP A 18 -2.01 -20.03 31.02
CA ASP A 18 -1.63 -21.44 31.20
C ASP A 18 -2.80 -22.42 30.98
N SER A 19 -3.63 -22.11 29.98
CA SER A 19 -4.94 -22.73 29.74
C SER A 19 -5.01 -23.42 28.37
N GLN A 20 -5.81 -24.48 28.26
CA GLN A 20 -6.01 -25.20 27.01
C GLN A 20 -7.47 -25.13 26.52
N VAL A 21 -7.67 -24.47 25.38
CA VAL A 21 -8.92 -24.50 24.61
C VAL A 21 -8.72 -25.43 23.42
N GLY A 22 -8.89 -26.74 23.64
CA GLY A 22 -8.61 -27.75 22.61
C GLY A 22 -9.69 -27.96 21.54
N LYS A 23 -10.65 -27.02 21.41
CA LYS A 23 -11.57 -26.90 20.26
C LYS A 23 -11.57 -25.41 19.85
N THR A 24 -12.70 -24.90 19.36
CA THR A 24 -12.82 -23.51 18.95
C THR A 24 -13.09 -22.57 20.14
N LEU A 25 -12.38 -21.45 20.18
CA LEU A 25 -12.78 -20.22 20.87
C LEU A 25 -13.65 -19.39 19.91
N VAL A 26 -14.91 -19.18 20.26
CA VAL A 26 -15.85 -18.37 19.47
C VAL A 26 -16.06 -17.02 20.15
N ILE A 27 -15.79 -15.92 19.45
CA ILE A 27 -16.09 -14.57 19.93
C ILE A 27 -17.24 -14.00 19.11
N ASN A 28 -18.35 -13.70 19.80
CA ASN A 28 -19.58 -13.18 19.19
C ASN A 28 -20.31 -12.25 20.17
N ASP A 29 -19.64 -11.17 20.56
CA ASP A 29 -20.26 -10.06 21.29
C ASP A 29 -20.66 -8.97 20.29
N THR A 30 -21.96 -8.84 20.04
CA THR A 30 -22.51 -7.83 19.11
C THR A 30 -22.74 -6.47 19.79
N GLN A 31 -22.55 -6.39 21.10
CA GLN A 31 -22.82 -5.18 21.88
C GLN A 31 -21.54 -4.43 22.22
N ASN A 32 -20.42 -5.14 22.44
CA ASN A 32 -19.16 -4.55 22.86
C ASN A 32 -17.96 -5.11 22.08
N LYS A 33 -16.88 -4.32 22.03
CA LYS A 33 -15.56 -4.80 21.60
C LYS A 33 -14.91 -5.56 22.75
N VAL A 34 -14.68 -6.86 22.58
CA VAL A 34 -14.03 -7.70 23.61
C VAL A 34 -12.53 -7.78 23.36
N ARG A 35 -11.72 -7.72 24.43
CA ARG A 35 -10.30 -8.08 24.38
C ARG A 35 -10.06 -9.47 24.95
N VAL A 36 -9.40 -10.32 24.18
CA VAL A 36 -8.92 -11.62 24.60
C VAL A 36 -7.39 -11.64 24.52
N VAL A 37 -6.75 -12.07 25.60
CA VAL A 37 -5.30 -12.20 25.71
C VAL A 37 -4.97 -13.68 25.90
N VAL A 38 -4.16 -14.24 25.01
CA VAL A 38 -3.60 -15.60 25.11
C VAL A 38 -2.15 -15.47 25.57
N GLU A 39 -1.87 -15.95 26.78
CA GLU A 39 -0.59 -15.72 27.45
C GLU A 39 -0.08 -16.95 28.23
N GLY A 40 1.21 -16.91 28.59
CA GLY A 40 1.90 -18.03 29.22
C GLY A 40 1.99 -19.24 28.30
N SER A 41 1.78 -20.43 28.87
CA SER A 41 1.79 -21.72 28.16
C SER A 41 0.46 -22.05 27.47
N SER A 42 -0.46 -21.09 27.36
CA SER A 42 -1.80 -21.32 26.82
C SER A 42 -1.79 -21.81 25.37
N LYS A 43 -2.74 -22.69 25.04
CA LYS A 43 -2.98 -23.19 23.68
C LYS A 43 -4.47 -23.09 23.32
N VAL A 44 -4.76 -22.54 22.15
CA VAL A 44 -6.10 -22.47 21.56
C VAL A 44 -6.05 -23.12 20.19
N SER A 45 -6.81 -24.20 19.99
CA SER A 45 -6.79 -24.95 18.73
C SER A 45 -7.27 -24.08 17.57
N ASP A 46 -8.46 -23.49 17.69
CA ASP A 46 -9.01 -22.61 16.66
C ASP A 46 -9.70 -21.40 17.27
N VAL A 47 -9.74 -20.29 16.55
CA VAL A 47 -10.47 -19.08 16.91
C VAL A 47 -11.42 -18.70 15.78
N LEU A 48 -12.69 -18.45 16.13
CA LEU A 48 -13.69 -17.90 15.23
C LEU A 48 -14.18 -16.56 15.76
N LEU A 49 -13.86 -15.49 15.04
CA LEU A 49 -14.28 -14.12 15.34
C LEU A 49 -15.48 -13.77 14.47
N LYS A 50 -16.66 -13.67 15.08
CA LYS A 50 -17.93 -13.30 14.41
C LYS A 50 -18.32 -11.85 14.68
N SER A 51 -17.60 -11.17 15.57
CA SER A 51 -17.79 -9.78 15.93
C SER A 51 -16.45 -9.10 16.20
N GLY A 52 -16.49 -7.81 16.51
CA GLY A 52 -15.32 -6.96 16.69
C GLY A 52 -14.61 -7.31 18.00
N ALA A 53 -13.30 -7.51 17.91
CA ALA A 53 -12.50 -7.94 19.04
C ALA A 53 -11.08 -7.39 18.96
N ILE A 54 -10.38 -7.42 20.08
CA ILE A 54 -8.92 -7.33 20.13
C ILE A 54 -8.43 -8.71 20.56
N LEU A 55 -7.62 -9.36 19.74
CA LEU A 55 -6.96 -10.60 20.09
C LEU A 55 -5.46 -10.36 20.23
N GLN A 56 -4.96 -10.57 21.44
CA GLN A 56 -3.55 -10.41 21.78
C GLN A 56 -2.94 -11.80 22.00
N ASN A 57 -1.85 -12.10 21.30
CA ASN A 57 -1.01 -13.27 21.59
C ASN A 57 0.31 -12.81 22.18
N THR A 58 0.45 -12.96 23.49
CA THR A 58 1.69 -12.68 24.23
C THR A 58 2.40 -13.97 24.67
N GLY A 59 1.81 -15.13 24.38
CA GLY A 59 2.42 -16.44 24.58
C GLY A 59 3.30 -16.86 23.40
N GLU A 60 3.43 -18.17 23.21
CA GLU A 60 4.20 -18.73 22.10
C GLU A 60 3.63 -18.31 20.72
N ALA A 61 4.48 -18.18 19.71
CA ALA A 61 4.10 -17.73 18.37
C ALA A 61 3.00 -18.61 17.69
N LYS A 62 2.89 -19.88 18.08
CA LYS A 62 1.85 -20.83 17.62
C LYS A 62 0.89 -21.24 18.73
N ALA A 63 0.68 -20.37 19.72
CA ALA A 63 -0.28 -20.60 20.80
C ALA A 63 -1.73 -20.68 20.27
N ILE A 64 -2.01 -20.00 19.17
CA ILE A 64 -3.29 -20.04 18.47
C ILE A 64 -3.07 -20.77 17.15
N GLY A 65 -3.86 -21.81 16.90
CA GLY A 65 -3.87 -22.54 15.64
C GLY A 65 -4.62 -21.78 14.55
N GLY A 66 -5.69 -22.36 14.02
CA GLY A 66 -6.46 -21.76 12.93
C GLY A 66 -7.26 -20.56 13.41
N LEU A 67 -7.18 -19.43 12.70
CA LEU A 67 -7.96 -18.25 13.03
C LEU A 67 -8.83 -17.82 11.87
N THR A 68 -10.12 -17.64 12.12
CA THR A 68 -11.10 -17.18 11.12
C THR A 68 -11.79 -15.90 11.58
N VAL A 69 -11.75 -14.87 10.74
CA VAL A 69 -12.55 -13.65 10.85
C VAL A 69 -13.74 -13.75 9.91
N GLN A 70 -14.94 -13.74 10.45
CA GLN A 70 -16.18 -13.79 9.68
C GLN A 70 -16.87 -12.42 9.69
N GLY A 71 -16.81 -11.72 8.56
CA GLY A 71 -17.53 -10.47 8.34
C GLY A 71 -19.03 -10.68 8.11
N SER A 72 -19.84 -9.74 8.59
CA SER A 72 -21.30 -9.76 8.52
C SER A 72 -21.91 -8.49 7.91
N GLY A 73 -21.13 -7.69 7.17
CA GLY A 73 -21.56 -6.42 6.57
C GLY A 73 -20.78 -5.25 7.15
N THR A 74 -21.41 -4.33 7.87
CA THR A 74 -20.71 -3.21 8.55
C THR A 74 -19.92 -3.65 9.79
N GLY A 75 -19.35 -4.85 9.74
CA GLY A 75 -18.77 -5.56 10.88
C GLY A 75 -17.74 -4.71 11.62
N PRO A 76 -17.82 -4.65 12.96
CA PRO A 76 -16.87 -3.87 13.75
C PRO A 76 -15.43 -4.40 13.60
N LEU A 77 -14.46 -3.48 13.74
CA LEU A 77 -13.03 -3.75 13.56
C LEU A 77 -12.52 -4.89 14.46
N VAL A 78 -11.87 -5.88 13.85
CA VAL A 78 -11.05 -6.89 14.53
C VAL A 78 -9.59 -6.44 14.52
N GLN A 79 -8.96 -6.47 15.69
CA GLN A 79 -7.58 -6.04 15.89
C GLN A 79 -6.73 -7.19 16.41
N PHE A 80 -5.56 -7.38 15.80
CA PHE A 80 -4.56 -8.38 16.17
C PHE A 80 -3.30 -7.72 16.71
N GLU A 81 -2.76 -8.28 17.78
CA GLU A 81 -1.48 -7.89 18.38
C GLU A 81 -0.70 -9.15 18.76
N GLY A 82 0.52 -9.27 18.24
CA GLY A 82 1.37 -10.44 18.48
C GLY A 82 1.56 -11.30 17.22
N ASN A 83 1.98 -12.54 17.43
CA ASN A 83 2.34 -13.44 16.34
C ASN A 83 1.26 -14.49 16.10
N PHE A 84 0.93 -14.72 14.83
CA PHE A 84 -0.13 -15.62 14.40
C PHE A 84 0.36 -16.49 13.25
N GLY A 85 -0.14 -17.73 13.21
CA GLY A 85 0.05 -18.62 12.06
C GLY A 85 -0.86 -18.20 10.90
N ASP A 86 -1.98 -18.91 10.76
CA ASP A 86 -2.90 -18.73 9.65
C ASP A 86 -4.12 -17.92 10.10
N ILE A 87 -4.37 -16.82 9.40
CA ILE A 87 -5.57 -16.01 9.54
C ILE A 87 -6.35 -16.06 8.24
N THR A 88 -7.57 -16.58 8.29
CA THR A 88 -8.53 -16.58 7.19
C THR A 88 -9.57 -15.49 7.42
N VAL A 89 -9.79 -14.66 6.41
CA VAL A 89 -10.79 -13.59 6.38
C VAL A 89 -11.88 -13.99 5.40
N GLN A 90 -13.14 -13.98 5.84
CA GLN A 90 -14.27 -14.44 5.03
C GLN A 90 -15.55 -13.64 5.29
N GLY A 91 -16.55 -13.80 4.41
CA GLY A 91 -17.86 -13.18 4.55
C GLY A 91 -17.95 -11.73 4.06
N SER A 92 -18.95 -11.01 4.56
CA SER A 92 -19.30 -9.68 4.03
C SER A 92 -18.50 -8.59 4.75
N ASN A 93 -17.68 -7.84 4.02
CA ASN A 93 -17.02 -6.62 4.51
C ASN A 93 -16.21 -6.77 5.82
N PRO A 94 -15.42 -7.86 6.02
CA PRO A 94 -14.59 -7.98 7.21
C PRO A 94 -13.55 -6.85 7.29
N ASN A 95 -13.39 -6.29 8.48
CA ASN A 95 -12.47 -5.20 8.77
C ASN A 95 -11.42 -5.65 9.80
N VAL A 96 -10.17 -5.73 9.36
CA VAL A 96 -9.06 -6.31 10.11
C VAL A 96 -7.92 -5.31 10.24
N ARG A 97 -7.34 -5.22 11.43
CA ARG A 97 -6.10 -4.48 11.68
C ARG A 97 -5.07 -5.38 12.35
N LEU A 98 -3.88 -5.45 11.78
CA LEU A 98 -2.69 -5.89 12.51
C LEU A 98 -2.04 -4.65 13.11
N SER A 99 -2.00 -4.58 14.43
CA SER A 99 -1.44 -3.44 15.18
C SER A 99 0.04 -3.65 15.51
N SER A 100 0.44 -4.89 15.78
CA SER A 100 1.83 -5.28 16.07
C SER A 100 2.03 -6.77 15.77
N GLY A 101 3.28 -7.16 15.50
CA GLY A 101 3.68 -8.55 15.31
C GLY A 101 3.55 -9.06 13.87
N THR A 102 3.47 -10.39 13.73
CA THR A 102 3.60 -11.08 12.45
C THR A 102 2.44 -12.03 12.19
N ILE A 103 1.96 -12.08 10.94
CA ILE A 103 1.09 -13.13 10.43
C ILE A 103 1.87 -13.97 9.43
N GLN A 104 1.92 -15.29 9.62
CA GLN A 104 2.58 -16.19 8.67
C GLN A 104 1.80 -16.28 7.36
N ASN A 105 0.50 -16.57 7.43
CA ASN A 105 -0.36 -16.64 6.25
C ASN A 105 -1.66 -15.87 6.50
N LEU A 106 -1.88 -14.80 5.72
CA LEU A 106 -3.13 -14.07 5.69
C LEU A 106 -3.89 -14.45 4.42
N ILE A 107 -5.04 -15.08 4.58
CA ILE A 107 -5.86 -15.62 3.49
C ILE A 107 -7.15 -14.82 3.43
N VAL A 108 -7.40 -14.12 2.33
CA VAL A 108 -8.72 -13.59 2.01
C VAL A 108 -9.44 -14.66 1.22
N ASP A 109 -10.40 -15.32 1.87
CA ASP A 109 -11.14 -16.45 1.30
C ASP A 109 -12.02 -15.99 0.14
N LYS A 110 -12.26 -16.89 -0.83
CA LYS A 110 -13.09 -16.64 -2.01
C LYS A 110 -14.55 -16.27 -1.69
N SER A 111 -15.05 -16.62 -0.51
CA SER A 111 -16.39 -16.25 -0.04
C SER A 111 -16.48 -14.80 0.45
N THR A 112 -15.37 -14.06 0.46
CA THR A 112 -15.34 -12.66 0.88
C THR A 112 -15.91 -11.76 -0.21
N GLN A 113 -16.82 -10.85 0.14
CA GLN A 113 -17.33 -9.87 -0.83
C GLN A 113 -16.31 -8.75 -1.10
N GLN A 114 -15.78 -8.17 -0.02
CA GLN A 114 -14.70 -7.17 -0.04
C GLN A 114 -14.10 -7.11 1.36
N SER A 115 -12.79 -7.20 1.56
CA SER A 115 -12.18 -7.01 2.89
C SER A 115 -11.45 -5.67 3.01
N SER A 116 -11.40 -5.10 4.21
CA SER A 116 -10.50 -3.99 4.57
C SER A 116 -9.46 -4.49 5.56
N ILE A 117 -8.19 -4.36 5.21
CA ILE A 117 -7.05 -4.84 6.00
C ILE A 117 -6.09 -3.67 6.21
N LEU A 118 -5.75 -3.37 7.45
CA LEU A 118 -4.77 -2.35 7.82
C LEU A 118 -3.55 -3.01 8.49
N LEU A 119 -2.37 -2.82 7.92
CA LEU A 119 -1.10 -3.27 8.47
C LEU A 119 -0.35 -2.06 9.06
N SER A 120 -0.30 -1.99 10.39
CA SER A 120 0.34 -0.86 11.08
C SER A 120 1.87 -0.90 10.92
N ASN A 121 2.55 0.19 11.27
CA ASN A 121 4.01 0.23 11.28
C ASN A 121 4.58 -0.88 12.17
N GLY A 122 5.68 -1.51 11.74
CA GLY A 122 6.35 -2.61 12.46
C GLY A 122 5.62 -3.95 12.37
N THR A 123 4.57 -4.06 11.57
CA THR A 123 3.87 -5.33 11.33
C THR A 123 4.36 -6.02 10.07
N SER A 124 4.30 -7.35 10.06
CA SER A 124 4.73 -8.16 8.90
C SER A 124 3.70 -9.23 8.55
N VAL A 125 3.45 -9.39 7.26
CA VAL A 125 2.72 -10.52 6.69
C VAL A 125 3.68 -11.27 5.78
N VAL A 126 4.00 -12.52 6.12
CA VAL A 126 4.95 -13.32 5.33
C VAL A 126 4.32 -13.71 3.99
N ALA A 127 3.12 -14.26 4.02
CA ALA A 127 2.36 -14.58 2.83
C ALA A 127 0.93 -14.02 2.90
N LEU A 128 0.59 -13.19 1.93
CA LEU A 128 -0.78 -12.80 1.63
C LEU A 128 -1.31 -13.68 0.48
N GLN A 129 -2.47 -14.28 0.65
CA GLN A 129 -3.22 -14.92 -0.42
C GLN A 129 -4.58 -14.23 -0.55
N ALA A 130 -4.82 -13.55 -1.66
CA ALA A 130 -6.07 -12.84 -1.90
C ALA A 130 -6.90 -13.56 -2.97
N ASN A 131 -7.91 -14.31 -2.53
CA ASN A 131 -8.84 -15.06 -3.41
C ASN A 131 -10.15 -14.30 -3.66
N ALA A 132 -10.26 -13.07 -3.16
CA ALA A 132 -11.40 -12.18 -3.28
C ALA A 132 -10.94 -10.71 -3.20
N PRO A 133 -11.81 -9.73 -3.54
CA PRO A 133 -11.46 -8.31 -3.45
C PRO A 133 -11.04 -7.89 -2.03
N ALA A 134 -9.96 -7.11 -1.95
CA ALA A 134 -9.38 -6.68 -0.68
C ALA A 134 -8.72 -5.32 -0.82
N THR A 135 -8.94 -4.44 0.16
CA THR A 135 -8.21 -3.19 0.32
C THR A 135 -7.20 -3.35 1.45
N ILE A 136 -5.90 -3.30 1.13
CA ILE A 136 -4.81 -3.49 2.09
C ILE A 136 -4.04 -2.18 2.25
N THR A 137 -4.18 -1.52 3.40
CA THR A 137 -3.56 -0.22 3.66
C THR A 137 -2.53 -0.27 4.78
N GLY A 138 -1.79 0.82 4.95
CA GLY A 138 -0.87 1.03 6.06
C GLY A 138 0.59 1.04 5.64
N THR A 139 1.46 0.78 6.60
CA THR A 139 2.93 0.90 6.49
C THR A 139 3.68 -0.35 6.94
N GLY A 140 2.96 -1.45 7.20
CA GLY A 140 3.56 -2.76 7.43
C GLY A 140 4.21 -3.35 6.17
N VAL A 141 4.80 -4.54 6.31
CA VAL A 141 5.50 -5.24 5.23
C VAL A 141 4.72 -6.47 4.79
N ILE A 142 4.73 -6.74 3.48
CA ILE A 142 4.22 -7.98 2.89
C ILE A 142 5.34 -8.62 2.07
N SER A 143 5.82 -9.80 2.46
CA SER A 143 6.96 -10.44 1.76
C SER A 143 6.55 -11.08 0.44
N ARG A 144 5.44 -11.82 0.44
CA ARG A 144 4.87 -12.46 -0.75
C ARG A 144 3.37 -12.24 -0.80
N ALA A 145 2.85 -11.86 -1.97
CA ALA A 145 1.42 -11.80 -2.24
C ALA A 145 1.06 -12.69 -3.44
N VAL A 146 0.08 -13.57 -3.24
CA VAL A 146 -0.54 -14.38 -4.30
C VAL A 146 -1.94 -13.84 -4.53
N ILE A 147 -2.22 -13.30 -5.72
CA ILE A 147 -3.48 -12.64 -6.05
C ILE A 147 -4.25 -13.50 -7.04
N GLN A 148 -5.40 -14.04 -6.62
CA GLN A 148 -6.26 -14.91 -7.43
C GLN A 148 -7.62 -14.28 -7.76
N SER A 149 -7.86 -13.03 -7.31
CA SER A 149 -9.06 -12.26 -7.61
C SER A 149 -8.72 -10.84 -8.05
N ASN A 150 -9.51 -10.30 -8.98
CA ASN A 150 -9.52 -8.87 -9.27
C ASN A 150 -10.11 -8.07 -8.09
N GLY A 151 -9.91 -6.75 -8.10
CA GLY A 151 -10.40 -5.86 -7.04
C GLY A 151 -9.52 -5.84 -5.80
N VAL A 152 -8.29 -6.37 -5.88
CA VAL A 152 -7.29 -6.21 -4.82
C VAL A 152 -6.56 -4.89 -5.01
N VAL A 153 -6.65 -4.03 -4.00
CA VAL A 153 -6.02 -2.71 -3.94
C VAL A 153 -5.13 -2.69 -2.71
N SER A 154 -3.90 -2.22 -2.83
CA SER A 154 -3.00 -2.04 -1.70
C SER A 154 -2.25 -0.71 -1.74
N SER A 155 -2.02 -0.09 -0.59
CA SER A 155 -1.03 0.99 -0.46
C SER A 155 0.38 0.46 -0.19
N ILE A 156 0.51 -0.82 0.14
CA ILE A 156 1.77 -1.49 0.47
C ILE A 156 2.21 -2.24 -0.78
N SER A 157 3.48 -2.08 -1.19
CA SER A 157 4.07 -2.85 -2.28
C SER A 157 4.66 -4.15 -1.73
N PRO A 158 4.08 -5.33 -2.02
CA PRO A 158 4.68 -6.58 -1.58
C PRO A 158 6.04 -6.81 -2.24
N SER A 159 6.97 -7.46 -1.55
CA SER A 159 8.31 -7.73 -2.13
C SER A 159 8.25 -8.66 -3.33
N ASN A 160 7.32 -9.63 -3.30
CA ASN A 160 7.06 -10.55 -4.41
C ASN A 160 5.55 -10.63 -4.65
N VAL A 161 5.14 -10.52 -5.92
CA VAL A 161 3.74 -10.67 -6.32
C VAL A 161 3.63 -11.78 -7.36
N THR A 162 2.72 -12.72 -7.12
CA THR A 162 2.32 -13.75 -8.08
C THR A 162 0.84 -13.54 -8.39
N LEU A 163 0.51 -13.32 -9.65
CA LEU A 163 -0.88 -13.15 -10.09
C LEU A 163 -1.38 -14.45 -10.71
N GLY A 164 -2.64 -14.78 -10.43
CA GLY A 164 -3.40 -15.80 -11.13
C GLY A 164 -3.78 -15.35 -12.54
N ASN A 165 -4.43 -16.25 -13.28
CA ASN A 165 -4.84 -16.00 -14.66
C ASN A 165 -5.80 -14.81 -14.73
N ASN A 166 -5.57 -13.89 -15.68
CA ASN A 166 -6.40 -12.70 -15.93
C ASN A 166 -6.70 -11.87 -14.66
N THR A 167 -5.77 -11.90 -13.70
CA THR A 167 -5.91 -11.20 -12.42
C THR A 167 -5.01 -9.97 -12.38
N THR A 168 -5.49 -8.93 -11.72
CA THR A 168 -4.79 -7.67 -11.53
C THR A 168 -4.80 -7.27 -10.05
N MET A 169 -3.77 -6.52 -9.65
CA MET A 169 -3.66 -5.89 -8.34
C MET A 169 -3.32 -4.43 -8.52
N LYS A 170 -4.02 -3.53 -7.83
CA LYS A 170 -3.64 -2.11 -7.78
C LYS A 170 -2.74 -1.86 -6.58
N VAL A 171 -1.56 -1.30 -6.78
CA VAL A 171 -0.62 -0.88 -5.73
C VAL A 171 -0.41 0.63 -5.84
N GLY A 172 -0.97 1.39 -4.90
CA GLY A 172 -1.10 2.85 -5.05
C GLY A 172 -1.91 3.19 -6.30
N GLU A 173 -1.35 3.96 -7.23
CA GLU A 173 -1.98 4.26 -8.53
C GLU A 173 -1.62 3.27 -9.64
N LYS A 174 -0.65 2.38 -9.41
CA LYS A 174 -0.15 1.43 -10.41
C LYS A 174 -0.98 0.16 -10.45
N VAL A 175 -1.32 -0.32 -11.65
CA VAL A 175 -1.91 -1.64 -11.85
C VAL A 175 -0.80 -2.65 -12.18
N VAL A 176 -0.72 -3.72 -11.41
CA VAL A 176 0.11 -4.90 -11.64
C VAL A 176 -0.77 -5.95 -12.33
N SER A 177 -0.36 -6.41 -13.51
CA SER A 177 -1.09 -7.42 -14.29
C SER A 177 -0.11 -8.41 -14.92
N ASN A 178 -0.53 -9.65 -15.13
CA ASN A 178 0.24 -10.57 -15.95
C ASN A 178 0.10 -10.15 -17.41
N SER A 179 1.21 -9.80 -18.06
CA SER A 179 1.28 -9.71 -19.51
C SER A 179 1.15 -11.12 -20.10
N SER A 180 -0.07 -11.62 -20.27
CA SER A 180 -0.34 -12.67 -21.25
C SER A 180 -0.50 -12.02 -22.61
N GLY A 181 0.41 -12.35 -23.53
CA GLY A 181 0.36 -11.90 -24.91
C GLY A 181 -0.97 -12.27 -25.56
N SER A 182 -1.54 -11.30 -26.28
CA SER A 182 -2.55 -11.55 -27.30
C SER A 182 -1.92 -11.26 -28.66
N THR A 183 -1.80 -12.32 -29.45
CA THR A 183 -1.49 -12.35 -30.87
C THR A 183 -2.61 -11.72 -31.70
N GLY A 184 -2.21 -10.93 -32.70
CA GLY A 184 -2.97 -10.77 -33.95
C GLY A 184 -3.54 -9.38 -34.22
N THR A 185 -2.87 -8.62 -35.10
CA THR A 185 -3.45 -8.19 -36.38
C THR A 185 -2.30 -7.79 -37.30
N SER A 186 -2.02 -8.64 -38.29
CA SER A 186 -1.24 -8.35 -39.49
C SER A 186 -2.11 -7.59 -40.49
N GLY A 187 -1.57 -6.51 -41.07
CA GLY A 187 -2.13 -5.80 -42.21
C GLY A 187 -1.13 -4.82 -42.83
N SER A 188 -0.66 -5.16 -44.04
CA SER A 188 0.12 -4.45 -45.08
C SER A 188 0.22 -2.92 -45.00
N SER A 189 1.28 -2.23 -45.46
CA SER A 189 1.98 -2.26 -46.77
C SER A 189 3.31 -1.49 -46.63
N GLY A 190 4.46 -1.90 -47.18
CA GLY A 190 4.80 -1.88 -48.61
C GLY A 190 5.31 -0.49 -49.05
N GLY A 191 6.60 -0.34 -49.37
CA GLY A 191 7.11 0.82 -50.14
C GLY A 191 8.48 1.37 -49.74
N SER A 192 9.52 0.91 -50.42
CA SER A 192 10.88 1.49 -50.50
C SER A 192 10.93 2.72 -51.43
N GLY A 193 11.79 3.71 -51.14
CA GLY A 193 12.07 4.82 -52.06
C GLY A 193 12.97 5.92 -51.46
N SER A 194 13.81 6.52 -52.29
CA SER A 194 15.12 7.10 -51.96
C SER A 194 15.17 8.65 -51.99
N SER A 195 16.27 9.20 -51.43
CA SER A 195 16.99 10.44 -51.80
C SER A 195 16.39 11.84 -51.55
N GLY A 196 17.25 12.77 -51.07
CA GLY A 196 17.27 14.16 -51.58
C GLY A 196 17.36 15.33 -50.57
N SER A 197 18.59 15.74 -50.25
CA SER A 197 19.15 17.11 -50.10
C SER A 197 18.41 18.32 -49.49
N SER A 198 19.13 18.93 -48.53
CA SER A 198 19.55 20.35 -48.39
C SER A 198 18.56 21.50 -48.15
N GLY A 199 18.84 22.22 -47.04
CA GLY A 199 19.04 23.69 -47.07
C GLY A 199 17.91 24.56 -46.51
N GLY A 200 18.25 25.51 -45.63
CA GLY A 200 17.46 26.72 -45.42
C GLY A 200 17.29 27.17 -43.96
N SER A 201 18.08 28.14 -43.56
CA SER A 201 18.00 28.95 -42.34
C SER A 201 16.88 30.00 -42.39
N GLY A 202 16.35 30.41 -41.22
CA GLY A 202 15.44 31.57 -41.13
C GLY A 202 14.85 31.78 -39.72
N SER A 203 14.95 33.02 -39.22
CA SER A 203 14.73 33.43 -37.83
C SER A 203 13.41 34.19 -37.63
N SER A 204 13.02 34.33 -36.36
CA SER A 204 12.14 35.35 -35.75
C SER A 204 10.60 35.33 -35.91
N GLY A 205 9.91 35.30 -34.75
CA GLY A 205 8.89 36.31 -34.41
C GLY A 205 7.42 35.89 -34.27
N GLY A 206 6.96 35.67 -33.02
CA GLY A 206 5.76 36.36 -32.48
C GLY A 206 4.34 35.77 -32.63
N SER A 207 3.84 35.19 -31.53
CA SER A 207 2.48 35.30 -30.94
C SER A 207 1.20 34.90 -31.71
N ASN A 208 0.52 33.82 -31.27
CA ASN A 208 -0.68 33.91 -30.40
C ASN A 208 -1.25 32.55 -29.92
N ASN A 209 -1.37 32.45 -28.60
CA ASN A 209 -2.28 31.74 -27.69
C ASN A 209 -3.10 30.47 -28.07
N SER A 210 -3.01 29.51 -27.12
CA SER A 210 -4.03 28.55 -26.62
C SER A 210 -4.28 27.23 -27.37
N GLY A 211 -3.92 26.13 -26.69
CA GLY A 211 -4.35 24.77 -26.99
C GLY A 211 -3.26 23.76 -26.62
N GLY A 212 -3.35 23.20 -25.41
CA GLY A 212 -2.29 22.38 -24.81
C GLY A 212 -1.87 21.16 -25.63
N SER A 213 -0.54 21.02 -25.81
CA SER A 213 0.25 19.79 -25.74
C SER A 213 1.71 20.11 -26.08
N THR A 214 2.63 19.84 -25.13
CA THR A 214 4.08 19.52 -25.27
C THR A 214 5.00 20.45 -26.10
N PRO A 215 6.14 20.88 -25.55
CA PRO A 215 7.25 19.94 -25.29
C PRO A 215 7.79 20.08 -23.86
N ASN A 216 7.71 19.00 -23.08
CA ASN A 216 8.39 18.90 -21.79
C ASN A 216 9.91 19.02 -22.03
N PRO A 217 10.63 20.00 -21.46
CA PRO A 217 12.08 19.94 -21.44
C PRO A 217 12.45 18.70 -20.63
N SER A 218 13.17 17.78 -21.27
CA SER A 218 13.61 16.47 -20.76
C SER A 218 13.70 16.44 -19.23
N THR A 219 12.71 15.82 -18.57
CA THR A 219 12.81 15.50 -17.14
C THR A 219 14.10 14.70 -16.95
N PRO A 220 15.08 15.22 -16.22
CA PRO A 220 16.34 14.51 -15.99
C PRO A 220 16.07 13.13 -15.37
N SER A 221 16.87 12.13 -15.76
CA SER A 221 16.69 10.72 -15.38
C SER A 221 16.78 10.44 -13.88
N TYR A 222 17.26 11.39 -13.07
CA TYR A 222 17.32 11.28 -11.62
C TYR A 222 15.98 11.47 -10.92
N LEU A 223 14.93 11.95 -11.60
CA LEU A 223 13.59 12.05 -11.02
C LEU A 223 12.73 10.86 -11.44
N LYS A 224 12.30 10.08 -10.45
CA LYS A 224 11.36 8.98 -10.66
C LYS A 224 9.94 9.48 -10.81
N SER A 225 9.52 10.36 -9.89
CA SER A 225 8.16 10.91 -9.84
C SER A 225 8.07 12.07 -8.86
N TRP A 226 7.04 12.89 -8.98
CA TRP A 226 6.68 13.90 -8.00
C TRP A 226 5.16 14.07 -7.98
N ALA A 227 4.62 14.58 -6.88
CA ALA A 227 3.19 14.82 -6.73
C ALA A 227 2.91 15.97 -5.76
N VAL A 228 1.79 16.67 -5.97
CA VAL A 228 1.21 17.59 -5.00
C VAL A 228 0.05 16.89 -4.30
N SER A 229 -0.01 16.98 -2.98
CA SER A 229 -0.98 16.28 -2.15
C SER A 229 -1.48 17.16 -1.01
N PHE A 230 -2.73 16.97 -0.59
CA PHE A 230 -3.31 17.69 0.54
C PHE A 230 -3.33 16.81 1.79
N VAL A 231 -2.82 17.34 2.90
CA VAL A 231 -2.89 16.73 4.22
C VAL A 231 -3.64 17.71 5.13
N GLY A 232 -4.96 17.52 5.23
CA GLY A 232 -5.84 18.49 5.89
C GLY A 232 -5.90 19.80 5.08
N PRO A 233 -5.75 20.99 5.72
CA PRO A 233 -5.76 22.26 5.01
C PRO A 233 -4.42 22.60 4.33
N VAL A 234 -3.40 21.75 4.48
CA VAL A 234 -2.03 22.01 4.05
C VAL A 234 -1.71 21.22 2.80
N GLU A 235 -1.02 21.85 1.86
CA GLU A 235 -0.58 21.25 0.60
C GLU A 235 0.91 20.91 0.68
N TYR A 236 1.30 19.74 0.16
CA TYR A 236 2.69 19.29 0.13
C TYR A 236 3.07 18.87 -1.28
N VAL A 237 4.27 19.26 -1.72
CA VAL A 237 4.94 18.61 -2.86
C VAL A 237 5.84 17.50 -2.33
N SER A 238 5.71 16.31 -2.88
CA SER A 238 6.61 15.18 -2.64
C SER A 238 7.39 14.85 -3.89
N VAL A 239 8.69 14.60 -3.74
CA VAL A 239 9.61 14.25 -4.83
C VAL A 239 10.24 12.91 -4.52
N VAL A 240 10.28 12.03 -5.52
CA VAL A 240 10.95 10.73 -5.47
C VAL A 240 12.09 10.73 -6.47
N PHE A 241 13.29 10.47 -5.97
CA PHE A 241 14.48 10.34 -6.78
C PHE A 241 14.60 8.91 -7.34
N GLU A 242 14.98 8.79 -8.62
CA GLU A 242 15.35 7.52 -9.25
C GLU A 242 16.79 7.14 -8.87
N THR A 243 17.65 8.14 -8.74
CA THR A 243 19.04 8.00 -8.29
C THR A 243 19.35 9.12 -7.31
N GLY A 244 20.30 8.91 -6.39
CA GLY A 244 20.71 9.93 -5.41
C GLY A 244 19.73 10.12 -4.25
N THR A 245 20.06 11.07 -3.39
CA THR A 245 19.36 11.40 -2.14
C THR A 245 19.19 12.92 -2.01
N ILE A 246 18.39 13.38 -1.05
CA ILE A 246 18.18 14.81 -0.76
C ILE A 246 19.48 15.62 -0.67
N ALA A 247 20.58 15.01 -0.20
CA ALA A 247 21.88 15.68 -0.08
C ALA A 247 22.50 16.05 -1.44
N ASP A 248 22.13 15.36 -2.51
CA ASP A 248 22.69 15.54 -3.85
C ASP A 248 22.01 16.68 -4.63
N TYR A 249 20.90 17.23 -4.10
CA TYR A 249 20.06 18.20 -4.82
C TYR A 249 19.94 19.55 -4.10
N LYS A 250 19.68 20.59 -4.89
CA LYS A 250 19.18 21.91 -4.45
C LYS A 250 17.75 22.09 -4.89
N PHE A 251 16.96 22.79 -4.09
CA PHE A 251 15.54 23.03 -4.36
C PHE A 251 15.23 24.52 -4.33
N ALA A 252 14.49 25.01 -5.32
CA ALA A 252 13.99 26.38 -5.34
C ALA A 252 12.50 26.42 -5.70
N ILE A 253 11.71 27.13 -4.89
CA ILE A 253 10.30 27.39 -5.16
C ILE A 253 10.17 28.82 -5.69
N ASP A 254 9.64 28.97 -6.90
CA ASP A 254 9.47 30.26 -7.58
C ASP A 254 10.75 31.14 -7.57
N GLY A 255 11.91 30.48 -7.67
CA GLY A 255 13.23 31.13 -7.66
C GLY A 255 13.85 31.35 -6.28
N THR A 256 13.14 31.07 -5.19
CA THR A 256 13.65 31.15 -3.81
C THR A 256 14.25 29.83 -3.37
N ASP A 257 15.50 29.82 -2.87
CA ASP A 257 16.16 28.60 -2.36
C ASP A 257 15.47 28.11 -1.09
N VAL A 258 14.98 26.88 -1.12
CA VAL A 258 14.30 26.19 0.00
C VAL A 258 14.96 24.86 0.33
N THR A 259 16.24 24.69 -0.05
CA THR A 259 16.93 23.39 0.01
C THR A 259 16.89 22.75 1.41
N ASN A 260 17.04 23.57 2.45
CA ASN A 260 17.04 23.10 3.84
C ASN A 260 15.64 22.95 4.45
N GLU A 261 14.58 23.31 3.72
CA GLU A 261 13.19 23.20 4.17
C GLU A 261 12.54 21.88 3.71
N PHE A 262 13.15 21.18 2.73
CA PHE A 262 12.70 19.85 2.35
C PHE A 262 12.97 18.85 3.47
N THR A 263 11.95 18.09 3.82
CA THR A 263 12.04 17.05 4.85
C THR A 263 12.17 15.69 4.19
N PRO A 264 13.17 14.86 4.55
CA PRO A 264 13.24 13.49 4.07
C PRO A 264 12.04 12.69 4.59
N VAL A 265 11.40 11.96 3.68
CA VAL A 265 10.30 11.03 3.96
C VAL A 265 10.84 9.61 4.16
N THR A 266 11.94 9.27 3.49
CA THR A 266 12.71 8.04 3.74
C THR A 266 13.97 8.35 4.54
N THR A 267 14.46 7.37 5.32
CA THR A 267 15.69 7.52 6.12
C THR A 267 16.90 7.91 5.27
N GLU A 268 16.94 7.43 4.02
CA GLU A 268 18.02 7.71 3.06
C GLU A 268 17.82 9.04 2.31
N GLY A 269 16.66 9.70 2.43
CA GLY A 269 16.37 10.94 1.71
C GLY A 269 16.09 10.76 0.21
N THR A 270 15.80 9.55 -0.24
CA THR A 270 15.38 9.23 -1.63
C THR A 270 13.95 9.70 -1.95
N VAL A 271 13.15 9.96 -0.91
CA VAL A 271 11.87 10.64 -1.02
C VAL A 271 11.89 11.84 -0.08
N VAL A 272 11.42 12.98 -0.57
CA VAL A 272 11.42 14.23 0.18
C VAL A 272 10.08 14.93 0.02
N LYS A 273 9.72 15.76 1.00
CA LYS A 273 8.51 16.58 0.92
C LYS A 273 8.79 18.02 1.32
N TYR A 274 7.98 18.92 0.81
CA TYR A 274 7.96 20.33 1.16
C TYR A 274 6.53 20.82 1.33
N GLU A 275 6.29 21.58 2.39
CA GLU A 275 5.00 22.22 2.66
C GLU A 275 4.82 23.45 1.78
N LEU A 276 3.85 23.40 0.87
CA LEU A 276 3.56 24.50 -0.03
C LEU A 276 2.78 25.61 0.67
N LYS A 277 3.22 26.85 0.40
CA LYS A 277 2.53 28.08 0.77
C LYS A 277 1.59 28.51 -0.36
N ALA A 278 0.54 29.23 -0.01
CA ALA A 278 -0.43 29.74 -0.98
C ALA A 278 0.27 30.58 -2.06
N GLY A 279 -0.10 30.35 -3.32
CA GLY A 279 0.45 31.07 -4.48
C GLY A 279 1.75 30.50 -5.04
N GLN A 280 2.36 29.49 -4.42
CA GLN A 280 3.54 28.83 -4.99
C GLN A 280 3.15 27.96 -6.19
N ALA A 281 3.92 28.05 -7.28
CA ALA A 281 3.53 27.47 -8.57
C ALA A 281 4.64 26.68 -9.26
N LYS A 282 5.91 26.89 -8.93
CA LYS A 282 7.02 26.22 -9.61
C LYS A 282 8.07 25.72 -8.64
N LEU A 283 8.42 24.43 -8.75
CA LEU A 283 9.58 23.83 -8.08
C LEU A 283 10.68 23.57 -9.11
N VAL A 284 11.89 24.04 -8.81
CA VAL A 284 13.11 23.72 -9.55
C VAL A 284 14.00 22.86 -8.67
N ILE A 285 14.43 21.72 -9.21
CA ILE A 285 15.36 20.80 -8.57
C ILE A 285 16.64 20.79 -9.39
N THR A 286 17.77 21.03 -8.76
CA THR A 286 19.08 21.08 -9.42
C THR A 286 19.97 20.00 -8.83
N ASN A 287 20.49 19.11 -9.66
CA ASN A 287 21.54 18.17 -9.25
C ASN A 287 22.85 18.94 -9.03
N LYS A 288 23.47 18.80 -7.85
CA LYS A 288 24.71 19.50 -7.50
C LYS A 288 25.91 19.03 -8.32
N SER A 289 25.93 17.78 -8.81
CA SER A 289 27.09 17.21 -9.49
C SER A 289 27.28 17.73 -10.91
N ASP A 290 26.17 17.92 -11.64
CA ASP A 290 26.19 18.25 -13.07
C ASP A 290 25.37 19.51 -13.42
N ASN A 291 24.76 20.16 -12.43
CA ASN A 291 23.89 21.33 -12.57
C ASN A 291 22.66 21.12 -13.47
N THR A 292 22.30 19.87 -13.75
CA THR A 292 21.09 19.57 -14.52
C THR A 292 19.84 19.88 -13.68
N THR A 293 18.84 20.51 -14.32
CA THR A 293 17.65 20.99 -13.62
C THR A 293 16.39 20.30 -14.10
N ALA A 294 15.50 20.01 -13.16
CA ALA A 294 14.13 19.63 -13.41
C ALA A 294 13.21 20.77 -12.96
N THR A 295 12.26 21.15 -13.80
CA THR A 295 11.24 22.15 -13.44
C THR A 295 9.87 21.46 -13.37
N LEU A 296 9.21 21.60 -12.23
CA LEU A 296 7.92 20.99 -11.93
C LEU A 296 6.88 22.11 -11.75
N ALA A 297 5.81 22.05 -12.54
CA ALA A 297 4.69 22.99 -12.44
C ALA A 297 3.70 22.51 -11.38
N LEU A 298 3.67 23.15 -10.22
CA LEU A 298 2.86 22.76 -9.07
C LEU A 298 1.37 23.12 -9.24
N ARG A 299 1.08 24.07 -10.15
CA ARG A 299 -0.27 24.53 -10.54
C ARG A 299 -0.32 24.97 -11.98
#